data_AF-A0A7S4RM94-F1
#
_entry.id   AF-A0A7S4RM94-F1
#
_cell.length_a   1.000
_cell.length_b   1.000
_cell.length_c   1.000
_cell.angle_alpha   90.00
_cell.angle_beta   90.00
_cell.angle_gamma   90.00
#
_symmetry.space_group_name_H-M   'P 1'
#
loop_
_entity.id
_entity.type
_entity.pdbx_description
1 polymer ?
#
loop_
_entity_poly.entity_id
_entity_poly.type
_entity_poly.pdbx_seq_one_letter_code
_entity_poly.pdbx_strand_id
1 'polypeptide(L)'
;YQDDQGAKVLLLLGEVGGTDEYDLINAVKSGRITKPVIAWCVGTCASCFATEVQFGHAGAQARGDMETAAAKNKAMKEAGFYVPDSFDKLPEMISKVYTDLVEAGDIKETAEGETPQVPMDYTWAKKLGMVRKPANFISSISDDRGEELKYCGVSISEVFSQDLGIGGVLSLLWFRRQLPKECTKFIEMILMVTADHGPAVSGAHNTIVTARAGKDLVSALCSGLLTIGPRFGGALDDAAKMFADAYDSGLNAKDFIEKMKKT
;
A
#
# COMPACT_ATOMS: atom_id res chain seq x y z
N TYR A 1 -36.38 9.86 -13.79
CA TYR A 1 -36.93 8.51 -14.03
C TYR A 1 -38.37 8.51 -14.56
N GLN A 2 -39.30 9.32 -14.01
CA GLN A 2 -40.66 9.39 -14.57
C GLN A 2 -40.66 9.78 -16.06
N ASP A 3 -39.85 10.76 -16.47
CA ASP A 3 -39.83 11.27 -17.84
C ASP A 3 -38.95 10.44 -18.81
N ASP A 4 -38.21 9.46 -18.28
CA ASP A 4 -37.39 8.55 -19.08
C ASP A 4 -38.25 7.40 -19.62
N GLN A 5 -38.37 7.27 -20.94
CA GLN A 5 -39.19 6.23 -21.56
C GLN A 5 -38.67 4.80 -21.32
N GLY A 6 -37.37 4.63 -21.03
CA GLY A 6 -36.75 3.35 -20.73
C GLY A 6 -37.09 2.84 -19.33
N ALA A 7 -37.28 3.74 -18.35
CA ALA A 7 -37.67 3.37 -17.00
C ALA A 7 -39.15 2.93 -16.97
N LYS A 8 -39.44 1.70 -16.53
CA LYS A 8 -40.82 1.17 -16.44
C LYS A 8 -41.35 1.08 -15.00
N VAL A 9 -40.45 1.00 -14.03
CA VAL A 9 -40.76 0.95 -12.60
C VAL A 9 -39.79 1.87 -11.84
N LEU A 10 -40.25 2.44 -10.73
CA LEU A 10 -39.43 3.24 -9.82
C LEU A 10 -39.20 2.47 -8.52
N LEU A 11 -37.97 2.44 -8.03
CA LEU A 11 -37.62 1.87 -6.73
C LEU A 11 -37.07 2.97 -5.81
N LEU A 12 -37.74 3.20 -4.68
CA LEU A 12 -37.29 4.09 -3.62
C LEU A 12 -36.82 3.27 -2.43
N LEU A 13 -35.55 3.41 -2.07
CA LEU A 13 -35.03 2.94 -0.78
C LEU A 13 -34.77 4.18 0.09
N GLY A 14 -35.74 4.51 0.94
CA GLY A 14 -35.67 5.64 1.86
C GLY A 14 -35.07 5.25 3.20
N GLU A 15 -34.99 6.20 4.13
CA GLU A 15 -34.45 5.97 5.48
C GLU A 15 -35.26 6.70 6.56
N VAL A 16 -34.97 6.40 7.83
CA VAL A 16 -35.45 7.17 8.99
C VAL A 16 -34.83 8.57 9.00
N GLY A 17 -35.55 9.58 9.47
CA GLY A 17 -35.09 10.97 9.51
C GLY A 17 -35.49 11.78 8.27
N GLY A 18 -35.83 13.06 8.45
CA GLY A 18 -36.28 13.93 7.35
C GLY A 18 -37.65 13.55 6.77
N THR A 19 -38.09 14.29 5.74
CA THR A 19 -39.45 14.16 5.16
C THR A 19 -39.49 14.06 3.63
N ASP A 20 -38.35 13.83 2.98
CA ASP A 20 -38.24 13.83 1.51
C ASP A 20 -39.17 12.79 0.84
N GLU A 21 -39.41 11.63 1.47
CA GLU A 21 -40.30 10.61 0.93
C GLU A 21 -41.75 11.07 0.83
N TYR A 22 -42.17 12.04 1.64
CA TYR A 22 -43.50 12.64 1.55
C TYR A 22 -43.68 13.49 0.29
N ASP A 23 -42.61 14.11 -0.22
CA ASP A 23 -42.68 14.85 -1.49
C ASP A 23 -42.95 13.88 -2.66
N LEU A 24 -42.40 12.67 -2.59
CA LEU A 24 -42.69 11.62 -3.57
C LEU A 24 -44.14 11.14 -3.46
N ILE A 25 -44.65 10.96 -2.24
CA ILE A 25 -46.08 10.66 -2.00
C ILE A 25 -46.97 11.75 -2.62
N ASN A 26 -46.63 13.02 -2.41
CA ASN A 26 -47.37 14.15 -2.97
C ASN A 26 -47.30 14.18 -4.51
N ALA A 27 -46.15 13.84 -5.09
CA ALA A 27 -45.97 13.73 -6.54
C ALA A 27 -46.81 12.59 -7.16
N VAL A 28 -46.98 11.47 -6.46
CA VAL A 28 -47.89 10.39 -6.88
C VAL A 28 -49.36 10.85 -6.77
N LYS A 29 -49.75 11.45 -5.65
CA LYS A 29 -51.12 11.95 -5.43
C LYS A 29 -51.54 13.02 -6.43
N SER A 30 -50.62 13.89 -6.84
CA SER A 30 -50.86 14.94 -7.85
C SER A 30 -50.86 14.41 -9.28
N GLY A 31 -50.56 13.13 -9.51
CA GLY A 31 -50.46 12.53 -10.84
C GLY A 31 -49.18 12.91 -11.60
N ARG A 32 -48.22 13.59 -10.96
CA ARG A 32 -46.90 13.89 -11.57
C ARG A 32 -46.10 12.62 -11.81
N ILE A 33 -46.23 11.65 -10.91
CA ILE A 33 -45.64 10.31 -11.02
C ILE A 33 -46.76 9.31 -11.26
N THR A 34 -46.68 8.62 -12.39
CA THR A 34 -47.70 7.66 -12.83
C THR A 34 -47.16 6.25 -12.99
N LYS A 35 -45.83 6.07 -13.02
CA LYS A 35 -45.22 4.74 -13.06
C LYS A 35 -45.35 4.05 -11.70
N PRO A 36 -45.42 2.70 -11.67
CA PRO A 36 -45.45 1.96 -10.42
C PRO A 36 -44.21 2.27 -9.58
N VAL A 37 -44.42 2.55 -8.29
CA VAL A 37 -43.35 2.85 -7.34
C VAL A 37 -43.31 1.79 -6.26
N ILE A 38 -42.19 1.09 -6.18
CA ILE A 38 -41.85 0.17 -5.09
C ILE A 38 -41.05 0.97 -4.07
N ALA A 39 -41.42 0.91 -2.80
CA ALA A 39 -40.75 1.70 -1.79
C ALA A 39 -40.58 1.00 -0.45
N TRP A 40 -39.47 1.29 0.21
CA TRP A 40 -39.21 0.88 1.59
C TRP A 40 -38.28 1.88 2.27
N CYS A 41 -38.67 2.38 3.45
CA CYS A 41 -37.81 3.14 4.34
C CYS A 41 -37.15 2.21 5.36
N VAL A 42 -35.82 2.19 5.39
CA VAL A 42 -35.03 1.46 6.39
C VAL A 42 -34.95 2.23 7.72
N GLY A 43 -34.61 1.55 8.81
CA GLY A 43 -34.57 2.16 10.15
C GLY A 43 -35.83 1.93 10.98
N THR A 44 -36.62 0.90 10.68
CA THR A 44 -37.79 0.49 11.47
C THR A 44 -37.42 0.06 12.90
N CYS A 45 -36.17 -0.36 13.13
CA CYS A 45 -35.67 -0.67 14.47
C CYS A 45 -35.53 0.57 15.37
N ALA A 46 -35.56 1.79 14.82
CA ALA A 46 -35.50 3.02 15.61
C ALA A 46 -36.60 3.05 16.69
N SER A 47 -37.80 2.52 16.38
CA SER A 47 -38.91 2.43 17.33
C SER A 47 -38.73 1.35 18.42
N CYS A 48 -37.73 0.49 18.30
CA CYS A 48 -37.41 -0.54 19.31
C CYS A 48 -36.46 -0.01 20.40
N PHE A 49 -35.85 1.16 20.19
CA PHE A 49 -34.95 1.78 21.17
C PHE A 49 -35.73 2.72 22.09
N ALA A 50 -35.33 2.78 23.36
CA ALA A 50 -35.94 3.65 24.36
C ALA A 50 -35.50 5.12 24.22
N THR A 51 -34.43 5.38 23.48
CA THR A 51 -33.82 6.69 23.28
C THR A 51 -33.67 6.96 21.80
N GLU A 52 -33.64 8.24 21.41
CA GLU A 52 -33.28 8.63 20.04
C GLU A 52 -31.86 8.18 19.73
N VAL A 53 -31.69 7.51 18.59
CA VAL A 53 -30.40 7.02 18.09
C VAL A 53 -30.10 7.71 16.77
N GLN A 54 -28.94 8.37 16.69
CA GLN A 54 -28.36 8.80 15.42
C GLN A 54 -27.70 7.58 14.76
N PHE A 55 -28.18 7.21 13.57
CA PHE A 55 -27.53 6.18 12.75
C PHE A 55 -26.39 6.77 11.91
N GLY A 56 -25.64 5.90 11.21
CA GLY A 56 -24.37 6.27 10.56
C GLY A 56 -24.46 7.40 9.52
N HIS A 57 -25.55 7.49 8.76
CA HIS A 57 -25.80 8.64 7.88
C HIS A 57 -26.20 9.86 8.70
N ALA A 58 -25.66 11.04 8.39
CA ALA A 58 -25.88 12.26 9.17
C ALA A 58 -27.37 12.65 9.32
N GLY A 59 -28.21 12.34 8.33
CA GLY A 59 -29.65 12.59 8.35
C GLY A 59 -30.49 11.49 9.02
N ALA A 60 -29.89 10.35 9.35
CA ALA A 60 -30.60 9.17 9.82
C ALA A 60 -30.91 9.22 11.33
N GLN A 61 -31.71 10.21 11.73
CA GLN A 61 -32.29 10.36 13.06
C GLN A 61 -33.70 10.91 12.92
N ALA A 62 -34.70 10.21 13.48
CA ALA A 62 -36.05 10.75 13.55
C ALA A 62 -36.17 11.72 14.72
N ARG A 63 -36.57 12.96 14.43
CA ARG A 63 -36.88 13.99 15.45
C ARG A 63 -38.37 14.11 15.75
N GLY A 64 -39.19 13.31 15.07
CA GLY A 64 -40.63 13.23 15.27
C GLY A 64 -41.24 12.05 14.52
N ASP A 65 -42.51 11.75 14.80
CA ASP A 65 -43.20 10.55 14.29
C ASP A 65 -43.21 10.46 12.76
N MET A 66 -43.39 11.59 12.07
CA MET A 66 -43.37 11.67 10.61
C MET A 66 -42.02 11.29 10.02
N GLU A 67 -40.93 11.47 10.76
CA GLU A 67 -39.60 11.12 10.30
C GLU A 67 -39.28 9.63 10.53
N THR A 68 -40.14 8.89 11.24
CA THR A 68 -39.92 7.47 11.49
C THR A 68 -40.10 6.64 10.22
N ALA A 69 -39.24 5.66 10.01
CA ALA A 69 -39.34 4.75 8.87
C ALA A 69 -40.69 4.01 8.83
N ALA A 70 -41.24 3.64 10.00
CA ALA A 70 -42.55 3.00 10.11
C ALA A 70 -43.69 3.91 9.61
N ALA A 71 -43.68 5.19 9.99
CA ALA A 71 -44.68 6.16 9.54
C ALA A 71 -44.57 6.41 8.03
N LYS A 72 -43.36 6.56 7.50
CA LYS A 72 -43.10 6.73 6.06
C LYS A 72 -43.58 5.51 5.27
N ASN A 73 -43.23 4.29 5.70
CA ASN A 73 -43.67 3.06 5.04
C ASN A 73 -45.20 2.94 5.00
N LYS A 74 -45.86 3.25 6.11
CA LYS A 74 -47.32 3.26 6.17
C LYS A 74 -47.91 4.30 5.20
N ALA A 75 -47.38 5.53 5.21
CA ALA A 75 -47.85 6.61 4.34
C ALA A 75 -47.65 6.30 2.84
N MET A 76 -46.53 5.68 2.48
CA MET A 76 -46.28 5.23 1.11
C MET A 76 -47.27 4.12 0.70
N LYS A 77 -47.52 3.14 1.57
CA LYS A 77 -48.47 2.05 1.31
C LYS A 77 -49.89 2.59 1.08
N GLU A 78 -50.31 3.57 1.87
CA GLU A 78 -51.62 4.26 1.72
C GLU A 78 -51.70 5.11 0.44
N ALA A 79 -50.56 5.62 -0.05
CA ALA A 79 -50.48 6.41 -1.28
C ALA A 79 -50.42 5.57 -2.57
N GLY A 80 -50.54 4.24 -2.46
CA GLY A 80 -50.55 3.33 -3.61
C GLY A 80 -49.18 2.81 -4.04
N PHE A 81 -48.16 2.98 -3.20
CA PHE A 81 -46.83 2.40 -3.44
C PHE A 81 -46.84 0.91 -3.11
N TYR A 82 -46.00 0.15 -3.80
CA TYR A 82 -45.73 -1.25 -3.46
C TYR A 82 -44.72 -1.30 -2.31
N VAL A 83 -45.23 -1.37 -1.08
CA VAL A 83 -44.42 -1.41 0.15
C VAL A 83 -44.45 -2.81 0.75
N PRO A 84 -43.31 -3.52 0.85
CA PRO A 84 -43.25 -4.83 1.50
C PRO A 84 -43.43 -4.70 3.01
N ASP A 85 -43.67 -5.80 3.70
CA ASP A 85 -43.83 -5.80 5.17
C ASP A 85 -42.48 -5.65 5.91
N SER A 86 -41.38 -5.97 5.24
CA SER A 86 -40.01 -5.89 5.75
C SER A 86 -38.99 -5.83 4.61
N PHE A 87 -37.74 -5.47 4.91
CA PHE A 87 -36.68 -5.32 3.89
C PHE A 87 -36.33 -6.63 3.17
N ASP A 88 -36.34 -7.77 3.87
CA ASP A 88 -36.12 -9.11 3.30
C ASP A 88 -37.19 -9.50 2.27
N LYS A 89 -38.37 -8.86 2.31
CA LYS A 89 -39.46 -9.04 1.35
C LYS A 89 -39.43 -8.09 0.17
N LEU A 90 -38.49 -7.15 0.15
CA LEU A 90 -38.31 -6.22 -0.96
C LEU A 90 -37.96 -6.95 -2.28
N PRO A 91 -37.07 -7.97 -2.33
CA PRO A 91 -36.80 -8.70 -3.57
C PRO A 91 -38.04 -9.42 -4.13
N GLU A 92 -38.87 -10.01 -3.27
CA GLU A 92 -40.12 -10.67 -3.67
C GLU A 92 -41.11 -9.66 -4.28
N MET A 93 -41.23 -8.47 -3.69
CA MET A 93 -42.07 -7.39 -4.21
C MET A 93 -41.56 -6.86 -5.57
N ILE A 94 -40.24 -6.66 -5.71
CA ILE A 94 -39.62 -6.23 -6.97
C ILE A 94 -39.89 -7.25 -8.08
N SER A 95 -39.63 -8.53 -7.80
CA SER A 95 -39.87 -9.62 -8.75
C SER A 95 -41.33 -9.68 -9.20
N LYS A 96 -42.26 -9.54 -8.25
CA LYS A 96 -43.70 -9.52 -8.54
C LYS A 96 -44.09 -8.38 -9.49
N VAL A 97 -43.76 -7.13 -9.14
CA VAL A 97 -44.11 -5.97 -9.96
C VAL A 97 -43.44 -6.02 -11.34
N TYR A 98 -42.20 -6.51 -11.41
CA TYR A 98 -41.51 -6.72 -12.68
C TYR A 98 -42.25 -7.75 -13.55
N THR A 99 -42.62 -8.90 -12.98
CA THR A 99 -43.34 -9.97 -13.69
C THR A 99 -44.68 -9.47 -14.20
N ASP A 100 -45.45 -8.75 -13.37
CA ASP A 100 -46.74 -8.16 -13.74
C ASP A 100 -46.59 -7.20 -14.95
N LEU A 101 -45.51 -6.41 -15.00
CA LEU A 101 -45.22 -5.49 -16.10
C LEU A 101 -44.73 -6.20 -17.38
N VAL A 102 -44.05 -7.33 -17.25
CA VAL A 102 -43.68 -8.18 -18.39
C VAL A 102 -44.92 -8.84 -18.98
N GLU A 103 -45.80 -9.39 -18.15
CA GLU A 103 -47.07 -10.00 -18.57
C GLU A 103 -48.01 -8.99 -19.23
N ALA A 104 -48.03 -7.75 -18.73
CA ALA A 104 -48.76 -6.63 -19.35
C ALA A 104 -48.14 -6.14 -20.67
N GLY A 105 -46.89 -6.53 -20.99
CA GLY A 105 -46.16 -6.12 -22.18
C GLY A 105 -45.50 -4.74 -22.08
N ASP A 106 -45.51 -4.11 -20.90
CA ASP A 106 -44.85 -2.82 -20.63
C ASP A 106 -43.32 -2.95 -20.58
N ILE A 107 -42.83 -4.09 -20.10
CA ILE A 107 -41.42 -4.50 -20.16
C ILE A 107 -41.29 -5.59 -21.22
N LYS A 108 -40.34 -5.42 -22.14
CA LYS A 108 -39.99 -6.42 -23.15
C LYS A 108 -38.59 -6.93 -22.87
N GLU A 109 -38.50 -8.18 -22.48
CA GLU A 109 -37.21 -8.82 -22.23
C GLU A 109 -36.44 -9.00 -23.54
N THR A 110 -35.15 -8.73 -23.49
CA THR A 110 -34.22 -8.92 -24.60
C THR A 110 -33.23 -10.01 -24.21
N ALA A 111 -32.81 -10.82 -25.18
CA ALA A 111 -31.76 -11.81 -24.94
C ALA A 111 -30.48 -11.13 -24.43
N GLU A 112 -29.85 -11.71 -23.41
CA GLU A 112 -28.54 -11.26 -22.95
C GLU A 112 -27.51 -11.44 -24.08
N GLY A 113 -26.75 -10.38 -24.36
CA GLY A 113 -25.65 -10.43 -25.33
C GLY A 113 -24.37 -11.00 -24.74
N GLU A 114 -23.37 -11.23 -25.60
CA GLU A 114 -22.03 -11.62 -25.13
C GLU A 114 -21.36 -10.46 -24.39
N THR A 115 -20.81 -10.74 -23.21
CA THR A 115 -20.07 -9.75 -22.42
C THR A 115 -18.62 -9.65 -22.92
N PRO A 116 -18.08 -8.43 -23.13
CA PRO A 116 -16.68 -8.26 -23.51
C PRO A 116 -15.75 -8.86 -22.45
N GLN A 117 -14.78 -9.66 -22.89
CA GLN A 117 -13.79 -10.26 -22.01
C GLN A 117 -12.69 -9.26 -21.66
N VAL A 118 -12.54 -8.94 -20.38
CA VAL A 118 -11.47 -8.06 -19.88
C VAL A 118 -10.36 -8.92 -19.28
N PRO A 119 -9.09 -8.70 -19.66
CA PRO A 119 -7.97 -9.41 -19.05
C PRO A 119 -7.92 -9.20 -17.54
N MET A 120 -7.58 -10.25 -16.80
CA MET A 120 -7.37 -10.15 -15.36
C MET A 120 -6.13 -9.32 -15.04
N ASP A 121 -6.24 -8.46 -14.03
CA ASP A 121 -5.09 -7.71 -13.51
C ASP A 121 -3.98 -8.64 -13.03
N TYR A 122 -2.74 -8.30 -13.38
CA TYR A 122 -1.56 -9.05 -12.97
C TYR A 122 -1.46 -9.21 -11.44
N THR A 123 -1.79 -8.16 -10.69
CA THR A 123 -1.76 -8.18 -9.22
C THR A 123 -2.73 -9.21 -8.65
N TRP A 124 -3.93 -9.32 -9.24
CA TRP A 124 -4.94 -10.29 -8.85
C TRP A 124 -4.52 -11.71 -9.23
N ALA A 125 -4.09 -11.91 -10.48
CA ALA A 125 -3.60 -13.19 -10.96
C ALA A 125 -2.42 -13.71 -10.12
N LYS A 126 -1.51 -12.82 -9.72
CA LYS A 126 -0.39 -13.16 -8.83
C LYS A 126 -0.86 -13.51 -7.43
N LYS A 127 -1.80 -12.74 -6.86
CA LYS A 127 -2.34 -12.97 -5.51
C LYS A 127 -3.11 -14.29 -5.41
N LEU A 128 -3.82 -14.66 -6.48
CA LEU A 128 -4.49 -15.96 -6.62
C LEU A 128 -3.55 -17.11 -6.99
N GLY A 129 -2.27 -16.84 -7.23
CA GLY A 129 -1.30 -17.88 -7.63
C GLY A 129 -1.48 -18.42 -9.05
N MET A 130 -2.26 -17.74 -9.90
CA MET A 130 -2.52 -18.15 -11.29
C MET A 130 -1.32 -17.93 -12.20
N VAL A 131 -0.42 -17.01 -11.83
CA VAL A 131 0.79 -16.69 -12.61
C VAL A 131 2.01 -16.62 -11.69
N ARG A 132 3.16 -17.01 -12.25
CA ARG A 132 4.49 -16.83 -11.62
C ARG A 132 5.32 -15.89 -12.48
N LYS A 133 5.89 -14.85 -11.86
CA LYS A 133 6.91 -14.00 -12.47
C LYS A 133 8.22 -14.17 -11.71
N PRO A 134 9.33 -14.59 -12.35
CA PRO A 134 10.63 -14.71 -11.68
C PRO A 134 11.14 -13.35 -11.21
N ALA A 135 11.90 -13.35 -10.12
CA ALA A 135 12.57 -12.15 -9.62
C ALA A 135 13.81 -11.85 -10.47
N ASN A 136 14.02 -10.58 -10.81
CA ASN A 136 15.18 -10.14 -11.60
C ASN A 136 16.39 -9.81 -10.72
N PHE A 137 16.16 -9.56 -9.43
CA PHE A 137 17.18 -9.16 -8.47
C PHE A 137 17.08 -10.00 -7.21
N ILE A 138 18.23 -10.22 -6.58
CA ILE A 138 18.35 -10.90 -5.30
C ILE A 138 19.14 -9.97 -4.38
N SER A 139 18.59 -9.66 -3.21
CA SER A 139 19.29 -8.97 -2.13
C SER A 139 19.32 -9.89 -0.91
N SER A 140 20.45 -9.93 -0.20
CA SER A 140 20.63 -10.78 0.98
C SER A 140 21.20 -10.03 2.19
N ILE A 141 21.31 -8.71 2.11
CA ILE A 141 22.00 -7.90 3.15
C ILE A 141 21.01 -7.09 3.99
N SER A 142 19.85 -6.73 3.44
CA SER A 142 18.80 -6.01 4.14
C SER A 142 17.42 -6.38 3.61
N ASP A 143 16.41 -6.23 4.46
CA ASP A 143 14.99 -6.37 4.11
C ASP A 143 14.18 -5.28 4.80
N ASP A 144 13.51 -4.45 3.99
CA ASP A 144 12.72 -3.28 4.39
C ASP A 144 11.20 -3.48 4.15
N ARG A 145 10.79 -4.66 3.68
CA ARG A 145 9.39 -4.93 3.30
C ARG A 145 8.49 -5.30 4.47
N GLY A 146 9.08 -5.67 5.61
CA GLY A 146 8.36 -6.02 6.83
C GLY A 146 7.98 -4.80 7.67
N GLU A 147 7.41 -5.04 8.84
CA GLU A 147 7.10 -3.99 9.82
C GLU A 147 8.36 -3.25 10.33
N GLU A 148 9.51 -3.93 10.29
CA GLU A 148 10.77 -3.42 10.78
C GLU A 148 11.92 -3.74 9.80
N LEU A 149 12.82 -2.77 9.63
CA LEU A 149 14.06 -2.93 8.88
C LEU A 149 14.94 -4.02 9.49
N LYS A 150 15.48 -4.90 8.64
CA LYS A 150 16.44 -5.94 9.03
C LYS A 150 17.77 -5.78 8.33
N TYR A 151 18.86 -5.94 9.07
CA TYR A 151 20.22 -6.10 8.54
C TYR A 151 20.66 -7.55 8.70
N CYS A 152 20.82 -8.25 7.57
CA CYS A 152 21.14 -9.68 7.54
C CYS A 152 20.25 -10.53 8.48
N GLY A 153 18.96 -10.21 8.53
CA GLY A 153 17.98 -10.91 9.37
C GLY A 153 17.87 -10.40 10.82
N VAL A 154 18.82 -9.61 11.31
CA VAL A 154 18.77 -8.96 12.63
C VAL A 154 17.93 -7.69 12.53
N SER A 155 16.96 -7.51 13.43
CA SER A 155 16.08 -6.34 13.38
C SER A 155 16.81 -5.07 13.81
N ILE A 156 16.39 -3.90 13.31
CA ILE A 156 17.06 -2.65 13.65
C ILE A 156 16.98 -2.36 15.15
N SER A 157 15.89 -2.73 15.84
CA SER A 157 15.78 -2.64 17.30
C SER A 157 16.79 -3.55 18.01
N GLU A 158 17.04 -4.76 17.51
CA GLU A 158 18.06 -5.67 18.05
C GLU A 158 19.48 -5.11 17.87
N VAL A 159 19.75 -4.45 16.73
CA VAL A 159 21.03 -3.77 16.48
C VAL A 159 21.32 -2.71 17.54
N PHE A 160 20.31 -1.91 17.90
CA PHE A 160 20.46 -0.88 18.93
C PHE A 160 20.47 -1.44 20.35
N SER A 161 19.62 -2.42 20.65
CA SER A 161 19.53 -3.00 22.01
C SER A 161 20.79 -3.77 22.41
N GLN A 162 21.50 -4.33 21.43
CA GLN A 162 22.78 -5.02 21.65
C GLN A 162 24.00 -4.09 21.56
N ASP A 163 23.80 -2.79 21.31
CA ASP A 163 24.86 -1.79 21.13
C ASP A 163 25.92 -2.23 20.11
N LEU A 164 25.47 -2.67 18.93
CA LEU A 164 26.37 -3.23 17.91
C LEU A 164 27.31 -2.19 17.28
N GLY A 165 26.98 -0.90 17.37
CA GLY A 165 27.75 0.19 16.79
C GLY A 165 27.87 0.12 15.27
N ILE A 166 28.70 0.99 14.70
CA ILE A 166 28.93 1.05 13.25
C ILE A 166 29.67 -0.22 12.80
N GLY A 167 30.64 -0.69 13.57
CA GLY A 167 31.39 -1.91 13.24
C GLY A 167 30.51 -3.14 13.16
N GLY A 168 29.52 -3.27 14.05
CA GLY A 168 28.57 -4.38 14.03
C GLY A 168 27.58 -4.28 12.86
N VAL A 169 27.07 -3.09 12.54
CA VAL A 169 26.23 -2.88 11.35
C VAL A 169 26.99 -3.24 10.06
N LEU A 170 28.24 -2.78 9.92
CA LEU A 170 29.08 -3.15 8.78
C LEU A 170 29.31 -4.66 8.72
N SER A 171 29.44 -5.34 9.86
CA SER A 171 29.61 -6.79 9.89
C SER A 171 28.41 -7.54 9.31
N LEU A 172 27.19 -7.10 9.64
CA LEU A 172 25.95 -7.65 9.11
C LEU A 172 25.80 -7.36 7.61
N LEU A 173 26.03 -6.13 7.18
CA LEU A 173 25.79 -5.72 5.79
C LEU A 173 26.84 -6.26 4.81
N TRP A 174 28.12 -6.27 5.20
CA TRP A 174 29.22 -6.65 4.30
C TRP A 174 29.56 -8.14 4.38
N PHE A 175 29.61 -8.71 5.60
CA PHE A 175 30.01 -10.09 5.81
C PHE A 175 28.83 -11.04 6.04
N ARG A 176 27.61 -10.52 6.17
CA ARG A 176 26.39 -11.29 6.43
C ARG A 176 26.49 -12.17 7.68
N ARG A 177 27.17 -11.65 8.71
CA ARG A 177 27.32 -12.30 10.01
C ARG A 177 27.71 -11.29 11.08
N GLN A 178 27.29 -11.54 12.31
CA GLN A 178 27.74 -10.76 13.46
C GLN A 178 29.16 -11.21 13.84
N LEU A 179 30.12 -10.30 13.71
CA LEU A 179 31.51 -10.56 14.12
C LEU A 179 31.66 -10.37 15.65
N PRO A 180 32.71 -10.97 16.27
CA PRO A 180 33.07 -10.70 17.65
C PRO A 180 33.30 -9.20 17.91
N LYS A 181 33.08 -8.76 19.15
CA LYS A 181 33.16 -7.34 19.54
C LYS A 181 34.54 -6.74 19.28
N GLU A 182 35.60 -7.53 19.40
CA GLU A 182 36.97 -7.13 19.14
C GLU A 182 37.15 -6.81 17.65
N CYS A 183 36.56 -7.62 16.77
CA CYS A 183 36.60 -7.42 15.32
C CYS A 183 35.76 -6.20 14.90
N THR A 184 34.57 -6.02 15.46
CA THR A 184 33.74 -4.85 15.16
C THR A 184 34.41 -3.56 15.65
N LYS A 185 35.07 -3.61 16.83
CA LYS A 185 35.85 -2.49 17.32
C LYS A 185 37.06 -2.19 16.44
N PHE A 186 37.74 -3.23 15.95
CA PHE A 186 38.85 -3.07 15.02
C PHE A 186 38.41 -2.42 13.70
N ILE A 187 37.24 -2.78 13.17
CA ILE A 187 36.66 -2.12 11.98
C ILE A 187 36.46 -0.61 12.25
N GLU A 188 35.90 -0.25 13.40
CA GLU A 188 35.74 1.17 13.77
C GLU A 188 37.08 1.91 13.86
N MET A 189 38.11 1.27 14.43
CA MET A 189 39.45 1.85 14.50
C MET A 189 40.06 2.08 13.12
N ILE A 190 39.84 1.16 12.17
CA ILE A 190 40.25 1.34 10.77
C ILE A 190 39.58 2.58 10.17
N LEU A 191 38.27 2.75 10.39
CA LEU A 191 37.55 3.94 9.90
C LEU A 191 38.09 5.22 10.51
N MET A 192 38.46 5.22 11.80
CA MET A 192 39.02 6.39 12.48
C MET A 192 40.39 6.78 11.94
N VAL A 193 41.30 5.82 11.76
CA VAL A 193 42.68 6.11 11.30
C VAL A 193 42.74 6.48 9.81
N THR A 194 41.75 6.02 9.02
CA THR A 194 41.66 6.31 7.58
C THR A 194 40.78 7.51 7.25
N ALA A 195 40.21 8.19 8.26
CA ALA A 195 39.22 9.23 8.07
C ALA A 195 39.70 10.41 7.19
N ASP A 196 40.94 10.87 7.39
CA ASP A 196 41.58 11.87 6.55
C ASP A 196 43.11 11.82 6.67
N HIS A 197 43.82 12.23 5.62
CA HIS A 197 45.29 12.34 5.62
C HIS A 197 45.77 13.67 5.00
N GLY A 198 44.95 14.71 5.12
CA GLY A 198 45.25 16.06 4.67
C GLY A 198 44.94 16.32 3.19
N PRO A 199 44.91 17.61 2.79
CA PRO A 199 44.35 18.04 1.51
C PRO A 199 45.24 17.79 0.28
N ALA A 200 46.48 17.33 0.49
CA ALA A 200 47.46 17.14 -0.58
C ALA A 200 47.30 15.81 -1.33
N VAL A 201 46.54 14.86 -0.77
CA VAL A 201 46.32 13.57 -1.42
C VAL A 201 45.32 13.68 -2.57
N SER A 202 45.45 12.82 -3.58
CA SER A 202 44.70 12.91 -4.85
C SER A 202 43.18 13.08 -4.65
N GLY A 203 42.56 12.28 -3.78
CA GLY A 203 41.12 12.34 -3.55
C GLY A 203 40.68 13.64 -2.88
N ALA A 204 41.37 14.04 -1.81
CA ALA A 204 41.05 15.29 -1.10
C ALA A 204 41.23 16.50 -2.01
N HIS A 205 42.31 16.55 -2.80
CA HIS A 205 42.56 17.62 -3.75
C HIS A 205 41.43 17.75 -4.79
N ASN A 206 41.00 16.62 -5.39
CA ASN A 206 39.91 16.62 -6.36
C ASN A 206 38.58 17.06 -5.76
N THR A 207 38.24 16.61 -4.54
CA THR A 207 37.05 17.05 -3.82
C THR A 207 37.08 18.56 -3.59
N ILE A 208 38.21 19.10 -3.13
CA ILE A 208 38.39 20.53 -2.86
C ILE A 208 38.25 21.35 -4.15
N VAL A 209 38.93 20.97 -5.23
CA VAL A 209 38.84 21.67 -6.51
C VAL A 209 37.40 21.68 -7.02
N THR A 210 36.71 20.54 -6.93
CA THR A 210 35.32 20.41 -7.40
C THR A 210 34.36 21.22 -6.55
N ALA A 211 34.51 21.23 -5.23
CA ALA A 211 33.74 22.09 -4.34
C ALA A 211 34.00 23.58 -4.62
N ARG A 212 35.26 23.97 -4.86
CA ARG A 212 35.63 25.35 -5.24
C ARG A 212 35.10 25.76 -6.62
N ALA A 213 34.80 24.79 -7.49
CA ALA A 213 34.11 25.02 -8.75
C ALA A 213 32.58 25.21 -8.57
N GLY A 214 32.08 25.30 -7.33
CA GLY A 214 30.67 25.55 -7.02
C GLY A 214 29.77 24.32 -7.16
N LYS A 215 30.34 23.11 -7.12
CA LYS A 215 29.57 21.86 -7.19
C LYS A 215 29.03 21.47 -5.82
N ASP A 216 27.94 20.71 -5.82
CA ASP A 216 27.30 20.17 -4.62
C ASP A 216 28.17 19.11 -3.92
N LEU A 217 27.77 18.76 -2.69
CA LEU A 217 28.48 17.81 -1.83
C LEU A 217 28.69 16.45 -2.49
N VAL A 218 27.66 15.89 -3.15
CA VAL A 218 27.74 14.55 -3.76
C VAL A 218 28.70 14.60 -4.95
N SER A 219 28.56 15.60 -5.82
CA SER A 219 29.47 15.80 -6.94
C SER A 219 30.94 15.95 -6.49
N ALA A 220 31.19 16.78 -5.48
CA ALA A 220 32.53 17.01 -4.95
C ALA A 220 33.11 15.73 -4.32
N LEU A 221 32.34 15.05 -3.47
CA LEU A 221 32.73 13.79 -2.84
C LEU A 221 33.05 12.71 -3.89
N CYS A 222 32.14 12.48 -4.85
CA CYS A 222 32.35 11.49 -5.90
C CYS A 222 33.58 11.79 -6.77
N SER A 223 33.85 13.07 -7.07
CA SER A 223 35.04 13.46 -7.82
C SER A 223 36.34 13.08 -7.11
N GLY A 224 36.37 13.14 -5.77
CA GLY A 224 37.50 12.63 -4.98
C GLY A 224 37.52 11.12 -4.89
N LEU A 225 36.38 10.48 -4.62
CA LEU A 225 36.27 9.02 -4.50
C LEU A 225 36.69 8.28 -5.78
N LEU A 226 36.44 8.85 -6.97
CA LEU A 226 36.85 8.28 -8.25
C LEU A 226 38.38 8.24 -8.45
N THR A 227 39.15 8.90 -7.57
CA THR A 227 40.62 8.77 -7.56
C THR A 227 41.10 7.54 -6.78
N ILE A 228 40.24 6.94 -5.95
CA ILE A 228 40.58 5.77 -5.15
C ILE A 228 40.72 4.56 -6.07
N GLY A 229 41.88 3.92 -6.02
CA GLY A 229 42.26 2.84 -6.90
C GLY A 229 43.72 2.41 -6.67
N PRO A 230 44.41 1.82 -7.66
CA PRO A 230 45.69 1.14 -7.45
C PRO A 230 46.81 2.06 -6.95
N ARG A 231 46.79 3.35 -7.27
CA ARG A 231 47.85 4.31 -6.87
C ARG A 231 47.48 5.18 -5.66
N PHE A 232 46.21 5.19 -5.26
CA PHE A 232 45.71 5.99 -4.14
C PHE A 232 44.62 5.19 -3.42
N GLY A 233 44.93 4.70 -2.21
CA GLY A 233 44.03 3.84 -1.41
C GLY A 233 44.17 2.33 -1.65
N GLY A 234 44.67 1.89 -2.80
CA GLY A 234 44.79 0.47 -3.15
C GLY A 234 45.82 -0.34 -2.33
N ALA A 235 46.78 0.34 -1.68
CA ALA A 235 47.87 -0.32 -0.96
C ALA A 235 47.42 -1.27 0.16
N LEU A 236 46.25 -1.02 0.78
CA LEU A 236 45.71 -1.91 1.82
C LEU A 236 45.33 -3.29 1.24
N ASP A 237 44.64 -3.31 0.10
CA ASP A 237 44.20 -4.54 -0.56
C ASP A 237 45.39 -5.28 -1.19
N ASP A 238 46.32 -4.56 -1.81
CA ASP A 238 47.54 -5.14 -2.39
C ASP A 238 48.44 -5.75 -1.32
N ALA A 239 48.66 -5.07 -0.19
CA ALA A 239 49.42 -5.61 0.92
C ALA A 239 48.73 -6.86 1.50
N ALA A 240 47.41 -6.82 1.73
CA ALA A 240 46.67 -7.96 2.26
C ALA A 240 46.83 -9.20 1.36
N LYS A 241 46.65 -9.05 0.04
CA LYS A 241 46.84 -10.15 -0.93
C LYS A 241 48.28 -10.64 -0.94
N MET A 242 49.24 -9.72 -1.04
CA MET A 242 50.66 -10.04 -1.16
C MET A 242 51.19 -10.82 0.06
N PHE A 243 50.83 -10.39 1.27
CA PHE A 243 51.25 -11.07 2.49
C PHE A 243 50.48 -12.38 2.72
N ALA A 244 49.18 -12.43 2.41
CA ALA A 244 48.39 -13.66 2.50
C ALA A 244 48.94 -14.74 1.54
N ASP A 245 49.17 -14.40 0.27
CA ASP A 245 49.70 -15.33 -0.73
C ASP A 245 51.10 -15.86 -0.33
N ALA A 246 51.97 -14.99 0.20
CA ALA A 246 53.29 -15.39 0.66
C ALA A 246 53.21 -16.34 1.86
N TYR A 247 52.35 -16.03 2.83
CA TYR A 247 52.14 -16.86 4.00
C TYR A 247 51.52 -18.21 3.65
N ASP A 248 50.45 -18.22 2.85
CA ASP A 248 49.70 -19.42 2.46
C ASP A 248 50.51 -20.34 1.54
N SER A 249 51.47 -19.79 0.78
CA SER A 249 52.41 -20.59 -0.03
C SER A 249 53.60 -21.15 0.77
N GLY A 250 53.68 -20.85 2.08
CA GLY A 250 54.75 -21.34 2.95
C GLY A 250 56.12 -20.71 2.69
N LEU A 251 56.17 -19.58 1.96
CA LEU A 251 57.41 -18.82 1.78
C LEU A 251 57.84 -18.24 3.13
N ASN A 252 59.10 -18.45 3.50
CA ASN A 252 59.66 -17.72 4.63
C ASN A 252 59.88 -16.24 4.25
N ALA A 253 59.97 -15.38 5.27
CA ALA A 253 60.05 -13.93 5.06
C ALA A 253 61.25 -13.50 4.19
N LYS A 254 62.39 -14.18 4.29
CA LYS A 254 63.59 -13.86 3.52
C LYS A 254 63.39 -14.16 2.05
N ASP A 255 62.86 -15.34 1.74
CA ASP A 255 62.62 -15.79 0.36
C ASP A 255 61.52 -14.96 -0.30
N PHE A 256 60.51 -14.54 0.46
CA PHE A 256 59.50 -13.59 -0.01
C PHE A 256 60.12 -12.24 -0.43
N ILE A 257 60.99 -11.66 0.39
CA ILE A 257 61.67 -10.39 0.07
C ILE A 257 62.56 -10.55 -1.17
N GLU A 258 63.34 -11.63 -1.26
CA GLU A 258 64.19 -11.90 -2.42
C GLU A 258 63.38 -12.14 -3.70
N LYS A 259 62.22 -12.79 -3.59
CA LYS A 259 61.29 -12.96 -4.71
C LYS A 259 60.77 -11.60 -5.19
N MET A 260 60.29 -10.76 -4.27
CA MET A 260 59.74 -9.44 -4.60
C MET A 260 60.79 -8.49 -5.19
N LYS A 261 62.05 -8.61 -4.78
CA LYS A 261 63.16 -7.80 -5.32
C LYS A 261 63.52 -8.17 -6.78
N LYS A 262 63.22 -9.39 -7.21
CA LYS A 262 63.54 -9.88 -8.56
C LYS A 262 62.47 -9.54 -9.61
N THR A 263 61.25 -9.30 -9.15
CA THR A 263 60.12 -8.77 -9.94
C THR A 263 60.20 -7.26 -10.08
#